data_AF-A0A7C2ZSH6-F1
#
_entry.id   AF-A0A7C2ZSH6-F1
#
_cell.length_a   1.000
_cell.length_b   1.000
_cell.length_c   1.000
_cell.angle_alpha   90.00
_cell.angle_beta   90.00
_cell.angle_gamma   90.00
#
_symmetry.space_group_name_H-M   'P 1'
#
loop_
_entity.id
_entity.type
_entity.pdbx_description
1 polymer ?
#
loop_
_entity_poly.entity_id
_entity_poly.type
_entity_poly.pdbx_seq_one_letter_code
_entity_poly.pdbx_strand_id
1 'polypeptide(L)'
;LVVDLCCRRLPDYYGYDPIDDIQLLAPMRRGLCGVDRFNDMLQRTLNPSGDAIPRAGRNFKLGDKVMQVRNNYEYEVFNGDIGRITKVDLVNQRVRVTYPEKPVEYDMADLSELVLAYAITTHKSQGSEYKAVVMPLLMQHYMMLQRNLLYTAVTRAKELVVIVGSKRAMRMAIRNNKVARRYTGLVERLRRSVQEGYELLDQGIQQLSLWDMR
;
A
#
# COMPACT_ATOMS: atom_id res chain seq x y z
N LEU A 1 -8.92 18.65 9.38
CA LEU A 1 -9.35 18.64 7.96
C LEU A 1 -9.27 17.25 7.33
N VAL A 2 -8.09 16.64 7.14
CA VAL A 2 -7.98 15.32 6.47
C VAL A 2 -8.82 14.24 7.16
N VAL A 3 -8.70 14.13 8.49
CA VAL A 3 -9.50 13.18 9.29
C VAL A 3 -11.01 13.45 9.15
N ASP A 4 -11.43 14.71 9.25
CA ASP A 4 -12.84 15.12 9.06
C ASP A 4 -13.37 14.82 7.65
N LEU A 5 -12.52 14.89 6.61
CA LEU A 5 -12.88 14.45 5.26
C LEU A 5 -13.17 12.95 5.23
N CYS A 6 -12.27 12.15 5.77
CA CYS A 6 -12.41 10.69 5.80
C CYS A 6 -13.59 10.22 6.65
N CYS A 7 -13.79 10.81 7.83
CA CYS A 7 -14.74 10.28 8.81
C CYS A 7 -16.16 10.83 8.68
N ARG A 8 -16.34 11.99 8.02
CA ARG A 8 -17.62 12.69 8.02
C ARG A 8 -17.99 13.23 6.65
N ARG A 9 -17.21 14.17 6.09
CA ARG A 9 -17.63 14.91 4.89
C ARG A 9 -17.81 14.04 3.65
N LEU A 10 -16.93 13.07 3.42
CA LEU A 10 -17.04 12.15 2.28
C LEU A 10 -18.12 11.09 2.52
N PRO A 11 -18.19 10.43 3.70
CA PRO A 11 -19.31 9.57 4.05
C PRO A 11 -20.69 10.26 3.90
N ASP A 12 -20.86 11.46 4.48
CA ASP A 12 -22.14 12.18 4.47
C ASP A 12 -22.60 12.57 3.05
N TYR A 13 -21.66 12.95 2.18
CA TYR A 13 -21.99 13.44 0.84
C TYR A 13 -22.13 12.32 -0.19
N TYR A 14 -21.30 11.29 -0.12
CA TYR A 14 -21.24 10.21 -1.11
C TYR A 14 -21.84 8.87 -0.63
N GLY A 15 -22.19 8.76 0.65
CA GLY A 15 -22.68 7.50 1.24
C GLY A 15 -21.59 6.43 1.39
N TYR A 16 -20.32 6.83 1.45
CA TYR A 16 -19.19 5.90 1.60
C TYR A 16 -19.06 5.36 3.02
N ASP A 17 -18.72 4.08 3.15
CA ASP A 17 -18.24 3.54 4.42
C ASP A 17 -16.86 4.16 4.77
N PRO A 18 -16.71 4.83 5.93
CA PRO A 18 -15.47 5.53 6.26
C PRO A 18 -14.26 4.62 6.49
N ILE A 19 -14.46 3.32 6.73
CA ILE A 19 -13.40 2.35 6.99
C ILE A 19 -13.10 1.53 5.73
N ASP A 20 -14.12 1.07 5.03
CA ASP A 20 -13.99 0.10 3.93
C ASP A 20 -13.89 0.78 2.56
N ASP A 21 -14.62 1.87 2.32
CA ASP A 21 -14.65 2.53 1.01
C ASP A 21 -13.57 3.61 0.85
N ILE A 22 -13.15 4.24 1.95
CA ILE A 22 -12.21 5.36 1.95
C ILE A 22 -10.84 4.90 2.44
N GLN A 23 -9.80 5.18 1.65
CA GLN A 23 -8.41 4.96 2.07
C GLN A 23 -7.62 6.26 2.13
N LEU A 24 -6.98 6.51 3.27
CA LEU A 24 -6.00 7.59 3.40
C LEU A 24 -4.61 7.08 2.99
N LEU A 25 -4.06 7.66 1.92
CA LEU A 25 -2.71 7.37 1.43
C LEU A 25 -1.77 8.51 1.79
N ALA A 26 -0.81 8.28 2.68
CA ALA A 26 0.18 9.28 3.06
C ALA A 26 1.53 9.03 2.36
N PRO A 27 2.24 10.09 1.92
CA PRO A 27 3.56 9.95 1.30
C PRO A 27 4.63 9.35 2.22
N MET A 28 4.48 9.54 3.54
CA MET A 28 5.49 9.17 4.54
C MET A 28 4.83 8.47 5.73
N ARG A 29 5.60 7.59 6.38
CA ARG A 29 5.15 6.89 7.59
C ARG A 29 5.14 7.79 8.83
N ARG A 30 6.23 8.54 9.04
CA ARG A 30 6.44 9.42 10.19
C ARG A 30 6.18 10.89 9.82
N GLY A 31 6.04 11.73 10.84
CA GLY A 31 5.85 13.19 10.71
C GLY A 31 4.44 13.65 11.03
N LEU A 32 4.19 14.96 10.96
CA LEU A 32 2.92 15.58 11.36
C LEU A 32 1.72 15.13 10.53
N CYS A 33 1.96 14.71 9.28
CA CYS A 33 0.97 14.08 8.40
C CYS A 33 1.50 12.73 7.90
N GLY A 34 2.09 11.95 8.80
CA GLY A 34 2.51 10.58 8.55
C GLY A 34 1.41 9.56 8.86
N VAL A 35 1.54 8.37 8.29
CA VAL A 35 0.66 7.22 8.53
C VAL A 35 0.43 6.94 10.02
N ASP A 36 1.49 6.92 10.83
CA ASP A 36 1.37 6.52 12.24
C ASP A 36 0.40 7.46 12.99
N ARG A 37 0.57 8.78 12.83
CA ARG A 37 -0.30 9.79 13.46
C ARG A 37 -1.72 9.76 12.90
N PHE A 38 -1.87 9.56 11.59
CA PHE A 38 -3.20 9.46 11.00
C PHE A 38 -3.96 8.25 11.49
N ASN A 39 -3.32 7.10 11.63
CA ASN A 39 -3.93 5.91 12.21
C ASN A 39 -4.40 6.17 13.64
N ASP A 40 -3.59 6.81 14.48
CA ASP A 40 -4.00 7.16 15.84
C ASP A 40 -5.25 8.08 15.85
N MET A 41 -5.26 9.09 14.99
CA MET A 41 -6.39 10.04 14.90
C MET A 41 -7.65 9.40 14.31
N LEU A 42 -7.50 8.59 13.27
CA LEU A 42 -8.60 7.90 12.60
C LEU A 42 -9.20 6.84 13.51
N GLN A 43 -8.37 6.02 14.18
CA GLN A 43 -8.85 5.05 15.16
C GLN A 43 -9.62 5.74 16.29
N ARG A 44 -9.11 6.85 16.86
CA ARG A 44 -9.84 7.59 17.90
C ARG A 44 -11.19 8.13 17.44
N THR A 45 -11.34 8.42 16.15
CA THR A 45 -12.56 9.01 15.58
C THR A 45 -13.55 7.94 15.14
N LEU A 46 -13.07 6.89 14.46
CA LEU A 46 -13.86 5.82 13.86
C LEU A 46 -14.09 4.64 14.82
N ASN A 47 -13.22 4.48 15.82
CA ASN A 47 -13.28 3.43 16.83
C ASN A 47 -12.92 3.96 18.24
N PRO A 48 -13.71 4.90 18.78
CA PRO A 48 -13.38 5.63 20.02
C PRO A 48 -13.34 4.72 21.25
N SER A 49 -14.27 3.76 21.32
CA SER A 49 -14.54 2.95 22.51
C SER A 49 -14.02 1.52 22.37
N GLY A 50 -14.04 0.77 23.48
CA GLY A 50 -13.73 -0.64 23.50
C GLY A 50 -12.38 -0.98 24.12
N ASP A 51 -12.29 -2.22 24.57
CA ASP A 51 -11.08 -2.79 25.14
C ASP A 51 -9.96 -2.84 24.11
N ALA A 52 -8.74 -2.59 24.58
CA ALA A 52 -7.56 -2.55 23.75
C ALA A 52 -6.45 -3.43 24.30
N ILE A 53 -5.77 -4.15 23.41
CA ILE A 53 -4.52 -4.83 23.71
C ILE A 53 -3.36 -3.95 23.24
N PRO A 54 -2.50 -3.45 24.17
CA PRO A 54 -1.35 -2.63 23.81
C PRO A 54 -0.21 -3.50 23.30
N ARG A 55 0.35 -3.16 22.13
CA ARG A 55 1.55 -3.81 21.58
C ARG A 55 2.32 -2.88 20.64
N ALA A 56 3.64 -2.86 20.77
CA ALA A 56 4.56 -2.09 19.91
C ALA A 56 4.19 -0.59 19.77
N GLY A 57 3.71 0.02 20.87
CA GLY A 57 3.29 1.43 20.90
C GLY A 57 1.93 1.70 20.23
N ARG A 58 1.14 0.66 19.95
CA ARG A 58 -0.21 0.74 19.38
C ARG A 58 -1.21 0.04 20.29
N ASN A 59 -2.47 0.41 20.15
CA ASN A 59 -3.59 -0.19 20.86
C ASN A 59 -4.49 -0.86 19.82
N PHE A 60 -4.61 -2.18 19.88
CA PHE A 60 -5.48 -2.94 18.99
C PHE A 60 -6.84 -3.16 19.66
N LYS A 61 -7.91 -2.75 18.99
CA LYS A 61 -9.29 -2.81 19.47
C LYS A 61 -10.16 -3.66 18.57
N LEU A 62 -11.27 -4.12 19.14
CA LEU A 62 -12.34 -4.73 18.35
C LEU A 62 -12.80 -3.77 17.23
N GLY A 63 -12.94 -4.28 16.01
CA GLY A 63 -13.39 -3.51 14.85
C GLY A 63 -12.28 -2.77 14.09
N ASP A 64 -11.04 -2.76 14.59
CA ASP A 64 -9.93 -2.06 13.93
C ASP A 64 -9.61 -2.66 12.56
N LYS A 65 -9.36 -1.77 11.59
CA LYS A 65 -8.77 -2.12 10.29
C LYS A 65 -7.26 -2.27 10.46
N VAL A 66 -6.74 -3.46 10.20
CA VAL A 66 -5.32 -3.80 10.37
C VAL A 66 -4.72 -4.33 9.06
N MET A 67 -3.39 -4.29 8.98
CA MET A 67 -2.62 -4.82 7.85
C MET A 67 -1.44 -5.65 8.37
N GLN A 68 -1.23 -6.80 7.74
CA GLN A 68 -0.08 -7.66 7.98
C GLN A 68 1.17 -7.04 7.33
N VAL A 69 2.28 -6.92 8.07
CA VAL A 69 3.51 -6.26 7.57
C VAL A 69 4.63 -7.21 7.16
N ARG A 70 4.48 -8.51 7.43
CA ARG A 70 5.44 -9.58 7.10
C ARG A 70 4.69 -10.82 6.63
N ASN A 71 5.29 -11.61 5.73
CA ASN A 71 4.67 -12.87 5.33
C ASN A 71 4.73 -13.85 6.50
N ASN A 72 3.59 -14.44 6.83
CA ASN A 72 3.48 -15.52 7.79
C ASN A 72 2.85 -16.72 7.09
N TYR A 73 3.68 -17.71 6.79
CA TYR A 73 3.29 -18.88 6.00
C TYR A 73 2.46 -19.89 6.81
N GLU A 74 2.59 -19.90 8.14
CA GLU A 74 1.76 -20.74 9.01
C GLU A 74 0.31 -20.25 9.00
N TYR A 75 0.14 -18.93 9.07
CA TYR A 75 -1.16 -18.27 8.96
C TYR A 75 -1.61 -18.08 7.51
N GLU A 76 -0.78 -18.36 6.52
CA GLU A 76 -0.99 -18.06 5.10
C GLU A 76 -1.52 -16.63 4.87
N VAL A 77 -0.89 -15.66 5.55
CA VAL A 77 -1.15 -14.23 5.35
C VAL A 77 0.12 -13.54 4.88
N PHE A 78 -0.02 -12.59 3.97
CA PHE A 78 1.09 -11.96 3.28
C PHE A 78 1.19 -10.48 3.59
N ASN A 79 2.37 -9.93 3.38
CA ASN A 79 2.63 -8.52 3.59
C ASN A 79 1.76 -7.63 2.70
N GLY A 80 0.89 -6.85 3.32
CA GLY A 80 -0.09 -6.00 2.64
C GLY A 80 -1.52 -6.48 2.79
N ASP A 81 -1.75 -7.69 3.29
CA ASP A 81 -3.11 -8.19 3.53
C ASP A 81 -3.81 -7.35 4.58
N ILE A 82 -5.03 -6.91 4.26
CA ILE A 82 -5.86 -6.08 5.11
C ILE A 82 -6.95 -6.96 5.73
N GLY A 83 -7.11 -6.84 7.04
CA GLY A 83 -8.13 -7.54 7.80
C GLY A 83 -8.81 -6.63 8.81
N ARG A 84 -9.82 -7.18 9.49
CA ARG A 84 -10.53 -6.50 10.57
C ARG A 84 -10.43 -7.32 11.84
N ILE A 85 -10.15 -6.66 12.96
CA ILE A 85 -10.19 -7.34 14.26
C ILE A 85 -11.66 -7.65 14.61
N THR A 86 -11.98 -8.93 14.75
CA THR A 86 -13.33 -9.42 15.04
C THR A 86 -13.49 -10.02 16.43
N LYS A 87 -12.38 -10.27 17.14
CA LYS A 87 -12.40 -10.67 18.56
C LYS A 87 -11.16 -10.17 19.28
N VAL A 88 -11.33 -9.72 20.51
CA VAL A 88 -10.24 -9.38 21.44
C VAL A 88 -10.49 -10.16 22.74
N ASP A 89 -9.54 -11.01 23.12
CA ASP A 89 -9.55 -11.78 24.36
C ASP A 89 -8.45 -11.22 25.28
N LEU A 90 -8.87 -10.44 26.28
CA LEU A 90 -7.96 -9.82 27.24
C LEU A 90 -7.35 -10.82 28.23
N VAL A 91 -8.04 -11.94 28.49
CA VAL A 91 -7.60 -12.93 29.48
C VAL A 91 -6.45 -13.75 28.90
N ASN A 92 -6.62 -14.25 27.68
CA ASN A 92 -5.60 -15.03 26.98
C ASN A 92 -4.65 -14.16 26.14
N GLN A 93 -4.88 -12.84 26.11
CA GLN A 93 -4.16 -11.86 25.29
C GLN A 93 -4.09 -12.26 23.82
N ARG A 94 -5.23 -12.62 23.23
CA ARG A 94 -5.36 -13.03 21.84
C ARG A 94 -6.26 -12.10 21.05
N VAL A 95 -5.98 -11.95 19.77
CA VAL A 95 -6.78 -11.17 18.83
C VAL A 95 -7.12 -12.01 17.63
N ARG A 96 -8.40 -12.04 17.23
CA ARG A 96 -8.81 -12.64 15.97
C ARG A 96 -8.95 -11.56 14.92
N VAL A 97 -8.23 -11.73 13.82
CA VAL A 97 -8.32 -10.88 12.63
C VAL A 97 -9.02 -11.68 11.54
N THR A 98 -10.10 -11.14 10.99
CA THR A 98 -10.76 -11.70 9.82
C THR A 98 -10.21 -11.01 8.57
N TYR A 99 -9.47 -11.77 7.77
CA TYR A 99 -9.07 -11.43 6.41
C TYR A 99 -10.14 -11.89 5.41
N PRO A 100 -10.13 -11.42 4.16
CA PRO A 100 -11.10 -11.82 3.14
C PRO A 100 -11.18 -13.34 2.93
N GLU A 101 -10.06 -14.04 3.03
CA GLU A 101 -9.98 -15.48 2.80
C GLU A 101 -10.30 -16.30 4.05
N LYS A 102 -9.80 -15.88 5.23
CA LYS A 102 -9.97 -16.62 6.48
C LYS A 102 -9.78 -15.79 7.75
N PRO A 103 -10.39 -16.19 8.88
CA PRO A 103 -10.00 -15.69 10.19
C PRO A 103 -8.69 -16.31 10.67
N VAL A 104 -7.85 -15.50 11.32
CA VAL A 104 -6.57 -15.90 11.92
C VAL A 104 -6.53 -15.39 13.36
N GLU A 105 -6.06 -16.22 14.29
CA GLU A 105 -5.81 -15.83 15.67
C GLU A 105 -4.34 -15.45 15.86
N TYR A 106 -4.11 -14.30 16.48
CA TYR A 106 -2.79 -13.77 16.82
C TYR A 106 -2.64 -13.80 18.34
N ASP A 107 -1.50 -14.30 18.80
CA ASP A 107 -1.06 -14.10 20.17
C ASP A 107 -0.26 -12.79 20.34
N MET A 108 0.20 -12.50 21.55
CA MET A 108 0.98 -11.30 21.83
C MET A 108 2.31 -11.21 21.08
N ALA A 109 2.95 -12.34 20.75
CA ALA A 109 4.20 -12.34 20.01
C ALA A 109 3.95 -11.87 18.57
N ASP A 110 2.95 -12.47 17.93
CA ASP A 110 2.61 -12.26 16.52
C ASP A 110 1.87 -10.95 16.27
N LEU A 111 1.21 -10.37 17.28
CA LEU A 111 0.61 -9.04 17.19
C LEU A 111 1.59 -7.93 16.75
N SER A 112 2.90 -8.15 16.92
CA SER A 112 3.92 -7.22 16.42
C SER A 112 4.01 -7.14 14.88
N GLU A 113 3.44 -8.13 14.18
CA GLU A 113 3.36 -8.21 12.73
C GLU A 113 2.17 -7.44 12.15
N LEU A 114 1.29 -6.93 13.01
CA LEU A 114 0.14 -6.11 12.62
C LEU A 114 0.42 -4.62 12.80
N VAL A 115 -0.18 -3.84 11.92
CA VAL A 115 -0.30 -2.38 12.06
C VAL A 115 -1.71 -1.94 11.73
N LEU A 116 -2.14 -0.80 12.29
CA LEU A 116 -3.39 -0.16 11.87
C LEU A 116 -3.30 0.26 10.38
N ALA A 117 -4.42 0.19 9.68
CA ALA A 117 -4.50 0.37 8.23
C ALA A 117 -5.57 1.37 7.77
N TYR A 118 -6.10 2.20 8.69
CA TYR A 118 -6.95 3.34 8.31
C TYR A 118 -6.21 4.32 7.38
N ALA A 119 -4.92 4.50 7.63
CA ALA A 119 -3.97 5.14 6.74
C ALA A 119 -2.84 4.17 6.40
N ILE A 120 -2.38 4.21 5.16
CA ILE A 120 -1.21 3.45 4.70
C ILE A 120 -0.33 4.35 3.83
N THR A 121 0.91 3.91 3.57
CA THR A 121 1.74 4.62 2.61
C THR A 121 1.30 4.26 1.19
N THR A 122 1.48 5.16 0.23
CA THR A 122 1.18 4.88 -1.19
C THR A 122 1.93 3.64 -1.73
N HIS A 123 3.09 3.32 -1.16
CA HIS A 123 3.84 2.11 -1.52
C HIS A 123 3.18 0.83 -1.00
N LYS A 124 2.54 0.90 0.17
CA LYS A 124 1.82 -0.24 0.78
C LYS A 124 0.44 -0.48 0.18
N SER A 125 -0.08 0.45 -0.62
CA SER A 125 -1.31 0.26 -1.39
C SER A 125 -1.10 -0.41 -2.76
N GLN A 126 0.11 -0.88 -3.08
CA GLN A 126 0.39 -1.45 -4.39
C GLN A 126 -0.43 -2.73 -4.61
N GLY A 127 -1.23 -2.75 -5.68
CA GLY A 127 -2.14 -3.86 -5.99
C GLY A 127 -3.54 -3.72 -5.39
N SER A 128 -3.76 -2.83 -4.42
CA SER A 128 -5.08 -2.57 -3.83
C SER A 128 -5.81 -1.42 -4.52
N GLU A 129 -7.14 -1.43 -4.50
CA GLU A 129 -7.96 -0.32 -5.00
C GLU A 129 -9.11 -0.02 -4.03
N TYR A 130 -9.51 1.24 -3.97
CA TYR A 130 -10.52 1.75 -3.03
C TYR A 130 -11.52 2.63 -3.78
N LYS A 131 -12.78 2.75 -3.31
CA LYS A 131 -13.74 3.64 -3.96
C LYS A 131 -13.24 5.08 -3.93
N ALA A 132 -12.78 5.53 -2.77
CA ALA A 132 -12.23 6.86 -2.58
C ALA A 132 -10.83 6.83 -1.95
N VAL A 133 -9.93 7.66 -2.49
CA VAL A 133 -8.60 7.90 -1.94
C VAL A 133 -8.49 9.34 -1.48
N VAL A 134 -8.02 9.53 -0.25
CA VAL A 134 -7.62 10.85 0.27
C VAL A 134 -6.10 10.87 0.40
N MET A 135 -5.44 11.92 -0.10
CA MET A 135 -3.98 12.04 -0.06
C MET A 135 -3.53 13.43 0.41
N PRO A 136 -2.85 13.55 1.57
CA PRO A 136 -2.22 14.79 1.98
C PRO A 136 -0.92 15.03 1.21
N LEU A 137 -0.84 16.18 0.53
CA LEU A 137 0.31 16.55 -0.30
C LEU A 137 0.87 17.92 0.12
N LEU A 138 1.83 17.88 1.04
CA LEU A 138 2.40 19.04 1.70
C LEU A 138 3.89 19.19 1.37
N MET A 139 4.41 20.41 1.52
CA MET A 139 5.83 20.70 1.27
C MET A 139 6.78 19.93 2.20
N GLN A 140 6.32 19.59 3.41
CA GLN A 140 7.08 18.74 4.33
C GLN A 140 7.37 17.33 3.78
N HIS A 141 6.64 16.89 2.75
CA HIS A 141 6.87 15.61 2.07
C HIS A 141 7.89 15.73 0.93
N TYR A 142 8.69 16.80 0.88
CA TYR A 142 9.56 17.18 -0.24
C TYR A 142 10.32 16.01 -0.89
N MET A 143 10.94 15.14 -0.08
CA MET A 143 11.71 13.99 -0.56
C MET A 143 10.89 12.98 -1.37
N MET A 144 9.59 12.90 -1.09
CA MET A 144 8.65 11.98 -1.73
C MET A 144 7.80 12.65 -2.82
N LEU A 145 7.93 13.96 -3.04
CA LEU A 145 7.18 14.69 -4.07
C LEU A 145 7.69 14.32 -5.47
N GLN A 146 7.24 13.18 -5.98
CA GLN A 146 7.57 12.61 -7.27
C GLN A 146 6.30 12.33 -8.07
N ARG A 147 6.39 12.34 -9.40
CA ARG A 147 5.25 12.10 -10.29
C ARG A 147 4.65 10.71 -10.06
N ASN A 148 5.51 9.72 -9.89
CA ASN A 148 5.10 8.33 -9.69
C ASN A 148 4.28 8.18 -8.41
N LEU A 149 4.62 8.88 -7.32
CA LEU A 149 3.84 8.84 -6.08
C LEU A 149 2.40 9.31 -6.32
N LEU A 150 2.23 10.44 -7.01
CA LEU A 150 0.90 10.97 -7.34
C LEU A 150 0.15 10.04 -8.29
N TYR A 151 0.81 9.57 -9.35
CA TYR A 151 0.23 8.66 -10.31
C TYR A 151 -0.28 7.38 -9.64
N THR A 152 0.53 6.78 -8.76
CA THR A 152 0.12 5.61 -7.99
C THR A 152 -1.07 5.94 -7.12
N ALA A 153 -1.05 7.02 -6.32
CA ALA A 153 -2.17 7.37 -5.45
C ALA A 153 -3.48 7.60 -6.22
N VAL A 154 -3.42 8.26 -7.38
CA VAL A 154 -4.59 8.49 -8.25
C VAL A 154 -5.13 7.17 -8.79
N THR A 155 -4.26 6.28 -9.27
CA THR A 155 -4.66 4.98 -9.82
C THR A 155 -5.05 3.94 -8.76
N ARG A 156 -5.04 4.28 -7.46
CA ARG A 156 -5.64 3.44 -6.41
C ARG A 156 -7.12 3.75 -6.18
N ALA A 157 -7.64 4.87 -6.68
CA ALA A 157 -9.06 5.21 -6.53
C ALA A 157 -9.88 4.71 -7.72
N LYS A 158 -11.04 4.13 -7.45
CA LYS A 158 -12.01 3.71 -8.46
C LYS A 158 -12.95 4.84 -8.87
N GLU A 159 -13.34 5.69 -7.93
CA GLU A 159 -14.39 6.71 -8.15
C GLU A 159 -13.91 8.12 -7.80
N LEU A 160 -13.22 8.29 -6.66
CA LEU A 160 -12.89 9.62 -6.14
C LEU A 160 -11.45 9.72 -5.64
N VAL A 161 -10.75 10.79 -6.07
CA VAL A 161 -9.46 11.19 -5.51
C VAL A 161 -9.57 12.58 -4.90
N VAL A 162 -9.23 12.70 -3.61
CA VAL A 162 -9.18 13.98 -2.89
C VAL A 162 -7.75 14.27 -2.46
N ILE A 163 -7.16 15.32 -3.03
CA ILE A 163 -5.79 15.74 -2.68
C ILE A 163 -5.85 16.97 -1.79
N VAL A 164 -5.32 16.85 -0.57
CA VAL A 164 -5.36 17.90 0.44
C VAL A 164 -3.97 18.47 0.64
N GLY A 165 -3.75 19.72 0.26
CA GLY A 165 -2.45 20.36 0.49
C GLY A 165 -2.22 21.59 -0.36
N SER A 166 -0.97 21.82 -0.74
CA SER A 166 -0.58 23.06 -1.43
C SER A 166 -0.42 22.87 -2.93
N LYS A 167 -0.88 23.86 -3.72
CA LYS A 167 -0.62 23.93 -5.18
C LYS A 167 0.88 23.89 -5.50
N ARG A 168 1.74 24.36 -4.58
CA ARG A 168 3.20 24.30 -4.73
C ARG A 168 3.71 22.86 -4.66
N ALA A 169 3.34 22.10 -3.63
CA ALA A 169 3.71 20.69 -3.48
C ALA A 169 3.21 19.85 -4.66
N MET A 170 1.98 20.11 -5.12
CA MET A 170 1.42 19.48 -6.32
C MET A 170 2.26 19.73 -7.57
N ARG A 171 2.54 21.01 -7.89
CA ARG A 171 3.37 21.36 -9.05
C ARG A 171 4.75 20.72 -9.00
N MET A 172 5.35 20.67 -7.81
CA MET A 172 6.66 20.04 -7.62
C MET A 172 6.62 18.54 -7.89
N ALA A 173 5.65 17.83 -7.31
CA ALA A 173 5.49 16.40 -7.54
C ALA A 173 5.24 16.08 -9.03
N ILE A 174 4.37 16.83 -9.71
CA ILE A 174 4.09 16.64 -11.14
C ILE A 174 5.33 16.88 -12.02
N ARG A 175 6.12 17.92 -11.72
CA ARG A 175 7.33 18.26 -12.48
C ARG A 175 8.49 17.31 -12.20
N ASN A 176 8.51 16.68 -11.02
CA ASN A 176 9.56 15.76 -10.62
C ASN A 176 9.37 14.38 -11.27
N ASN A 177 9.74 14.29 -12.54
CA ASN A 177 9.83 13.04 -13.29
C ASN A 177 11.24 12.41 -13.23
N LYS A 178 12.01 12.70 -12.17
CA LYS A 178 13.30 12.04 -11.99
C LYS A 178 13.04 10.56 -11.71
N VAL A 179 13.02 9.75 -12.75
CA VAL A 179 13.14 8.30 -12.64
C VAL A 179 14.45 8.06 -11.91
N ALA A 180 14.41 7.45 -10.72
CA ALA A 180 15.62 7.01 -10.06
C ALA A 180 16.41 6.17 -11.06
N ARG A 181 17.62 6.60 -11.46
CA ARG A 181 18.45 5.85 -12.40
C ARG A 181 18.65 4.46 -11.82
N ARG A 182 18.01 3.46 -12.44
CA ARG A 182 18.15 2.06 -12.03
C ARG A 182 19.33 1.49 -12.79
N TYR A 183 20.43 1.28 -12.08
CA TYR A 183 21.57 0.57 -12.64
C TYR A 183 21.20 -0.92 -12.76
N THR A 184 20.93 -1.38 -13.98
CA THR A 184 20.60 -2.77 -14.28
C THR A 184 21.22 -3.17 -15.61
N GLY A 185 21.78 -4.37 -15.69
CA GLY A 185 22.33 -4.95 -16.93
C GLY A 185 21.33 -5.81 -17.69
N LEU A 186 20.05 -5.81 -17.29
CA LEU A 186 19.02 -6.69 -17.87
C LEU A 186 18.81 -6.38 -19.36
N VAL A 187 18.79 -5.10 -19.73
CA VAL A 187 18.59 -4.68 -21.11
C VAL A 187 19.75 -5.15 -21.99
N GLU A 188 20.98 -4.98 -21.50
CA GLU A 188 22.19 -5.42 -22.19
C GLU A 188 22.22 -6.95 -22.35
N ARG A 189 21.85 -7.70 -21.30
CA ARG A 189 21.78 -9.17 -21.36
C ARG A 189 20.71 -9.66 -22.33
N LEU A 190 19.53 -9.04 -22.35
CA LEU A 190 18.47 -9.38 -23.29
C LEU A 190 18.89 -9.10 -24.73
N ARG A 191 19.49 -7.94 -24.99
CA ARG A 191 20.01 -7.59 -26.33
C ARG A 191 21.05 -8.60 -26.81
N ARG A 192 21.99 -8.96 -25.94
CA ARG A 192 23.02 -9.96 -26.25
C ARG A 192 22.41 -11.32 -26.57
N SER A 193 21.51 -11.81 -25.73
CA SER A 193 20.87 -13.12 -25.93
C SER A 193 20.06 -13.17 -27.24
N VAL A 194 19.36 -12.09 -27.58
CA VAL A 194 18.64 -11.98 -28.87
C VAL A 194 19.61 -12.01 -30.04
N GLN A 195 20.75 -11.31 -29.94
CA GLN A 195 21.76 -11.26 -30.99
C GLN A 195 22.45 -12.62 -31.21
N GLU A 196 22.86 -13.30 -30.14
CA GLU A 196 23.39 -14.67 -30.18
C GLU A 196 22.37 -15.65 -30.79
N GLY A 197 21.08 -15.47 -30.51
CA GLY A 197 20.00 -16.26 -31.11
C GLY A 197 19.86 -16.08 -32.62
N TYR A 198 19.96 -14.84 -33.12
CA TYR A 198 19.96 -14.58 -34.57
C TYR A 198 21.20 -15.17 -35.26
N GLU A 199 22.38 -15.04 -34.65
CA GLU A 199 23.62 -15.62 -35.18
C GLU A 199 23.54 -17.15 -35.32
N LEU A 200 22.95 -17.84 -34.34
CA LEU A 200 22.73 -19.29 -34.38
C LEU A 200 21.71 -19.71 -35.45
N LEU A 201 20.64 -18.93 -35.63
CA LEU A 201 19.63 -19.17 -36.68
C LEU A 201 20.24 -19.01 -38.08
N ASP A 202 21.03 -17.96 -38.31
CA ASP A 202 21.70 -17.73 -39.58
C ASP A 202 22.70 -18.85 -39.90
N GLN A 203 23.46 -19.33 -38.91
CA GLN A 203 24.35 -20.50 -39.06
C GLN A 203 23.57 -21.78 -39.40
N GLY A 204 22.42 -22.00 -38.76
CA GLY A 204 21.55 -23.15 -39.06
C GLY A 204 20.95 -23.12 -40.45
N ILE A 205 20.48 -21.96 -40.92
CA ILE A 205 19.94 -21.77 -42.28
C ILE A 205 21.02 -21.99 -43.33
N GLN A 206 22.23 -21.46 -43.11
CA GLN A 206 23.36 -21.70 -44.01
C GLN A 206 23.71 -23.19 -44.10
N GLN A 207 23.72 -23.91 -42.98
CA GLN A 207 23.96 -25.35 -42.98
C GLN A 207 22.87 -26.08 -43.77
N LEU A 208 21.59 -25.86 -43.50
CA LEU A 208 20.48 -26.52 -44.22
C LEU A 208 20.55 -26.28 -45.74
N SER A 209 20.85 -25.04 -46.17
CA SER A 209 21.01 -24.72 -47.59
C SER A 209 22.16 -25.47 -48.28
N LEU A 210 23.21 -25.84 -47.53
CA LEU A 210 24.34 -26.63 -48.03
C LEU A 210 24.02 -28.14 -48.11
N TRP A 211 23.05 -28.62 -47.33
CA TRP A 211 22.56 -30.01 -47.38
C TRP A 211 21.60 -30.24 -48.55
N ASP A 212 20.76 -29.27 -48.90
CA ASP A 212 19.81 -29.35 -50.04
C ASP A 212 20.48 -29.27 -51.43
N MET A 213 21.78 -28.95 -51.49
CA MET A 213 22.58 -28.90 -52.74
C MET A 213 23.37 -30.19 -53.02
N ARG A 214 23.19 -31.24 -52.21
CA ARG A 214 23.77 -32.59 -52.43
C ARG A 214 22.69 -33.58 -52.85
#